data_AF-A0A6G3DFH3-F1
#
_entry.id   AF-A0A6G3DFH3-F1
#
_cell.length_a   1.000
_cell.length_b   1.000
_cell.length_c   1.000
_cell.angle_alpha   90.00
_cell.angle_beta   90.00
_cell.angle_gamma   90.00
#
_symmetry.space_group_name_H-M   'P 1'
#
loop_
_entity.id
_entity.type
_entity.pdbx_description
1 polymer ?
#
loop_
_entity_poly.entity_id
_entity_poly.type
_entity_poly.pdbx_seq_one_letter_code
_entity_poly.pdbx_strand_id
1 'polypeptide(L)' 'AGRHDFICGPRWAALLHEGLDNAELAVLEEAGHLVHLEQPARFDASVLAFLHAQGVVRGPRNS' A
#
# COMPACT_ATOMS: atom_id res chain seq x y z
N ALA A 1 3.86 1.16 -3.66
CA ALA A 1 4.50 1.39 -4.97
C ALA A 1 5.14 0.11 -5.48
N GLY A 2 5.16 -0.11 -6.79
CA GLY A 2 5.95 -1.19 -7.38
C GLY A 2 7.40 -0.78 -7.53
N ARG A 3 8.34 -1.66 -7.19
CA ARG A 3 9.79 -1.41 -7.29
C ARG A 3 10.22 -1.01 -8.70
N HIS A 4 9.57 -1.54 -9.71
CA HIS A 4 9.87 -1.35 -11.13
C HIS A 4 8.92 -0.38 -11.84
N ASP A 5 8.08 0.35 -11.10
CA ASP A 5 7.20 1.37 -11.67
C ASP A 5 8.04 2.53 -12.26
N PHE A 6 7.97 2.70 -13.57
CA PHE A 6 8.70 3.73 -14.31
C PHE A 6 7.93 5.07 -14.41
N ILE A 7 6.64 5.09 -14.10
CA ILE A 7 5.79 6.27 -14.15
C ILE A 7 5.88 7.02 -12.82
N CYS A 8 5.58 6.32 -11.72
CA CYS A 8 5.52 6.90 -10.37
C CYS A 8 6.14 5.98 -9.30
N GLY A 9 7.32 5.41 -9.60
CA GLY A 9 7.98 4.45 -8.72
C GLY A 9 8.44 4.97 -7.35
N PRO A 10 9.21 4.15 -6.60
CA PRO A 10 9.42 4.32 -5.16
C PRO A 10 9.93 5.69 -4.73
N ARG A 11 10.72 6.36 -5.58
CA ARG A 11 11.17 7.74 -5.33
C ARG A 11 10.00 8.71 -5.12
N TRP A 12 8.99 8.68 -5.98
CA TRP A 12 7.84 9.58 -5.87
C TRP A 12 6.91 9.17 -4.73
N ALA A 13 6.76 7.87 -4.49
CA ALA A 13 5.98 7.37 -3.36
C ALA A 13 6.60 7.76 -2.00
N ALA A 14 7.93 7.76 -1.89
CA ALA A 14 8.64 8.26 -0.70
C ALA A 14 8.36 9.75 -0.47
N LEU A 15 8.45 10.58 -1.53
CA LEU A 15 8.12 12.01 -1.43
C LEU A 15 6.68 12.26 -0.96
N LEU A 16 5.71 11.45 -1.43
CA LEU A 16 4.33 11.55 -0.96
C LEU A 16 4.20 11.13 0.51
N HIS A 17 4.86 10.05 0.92
CA HIS A 17 4.84 9.57 2.30
C HIS A 17 5.43 10.60 3.27
N GLU A 18 6.53 11.24 2.89
CA GLU A 18 7.17 12.31 3.69
C GLU A 18 6.27 13.55 3.85
N GLY A 19 5.35 13.80 2.90
CA GLY A 19 4.49 14.99 2.88
C GLY A 19 3.08 14.78 3.42
N LEU A 20 2.69 13.56 3.80
CA LEU A 20 1.34 13.22 4.23
C LEU A 20 1.33 12.60 5.63
N ASP A 21 0.67 13.28 6.56
CA ASP A 21 0.41 12.72 7.89
C ASP A 21 -0.48 11.48 7.78
N ASN A 22 -0.16 10.44 8.56
CA ASN A 22 -0.86 9.14 8.59
C ASN A 22 -0.79 8.35 7.27
N ALA A 23 0.15 8.65 6.37
CA ALA A 23 0.43 7.80 5.22
C ALA A 23 1.36 6.64 5.58
N GLU A 24 1.18 5.49 4.93
CA GLU A 24 2.08 4.35 4.98
C GLU A 24 2.64 4.05 3.59
N LEU A 25 3.91 3.63 3.52
CA LEU A 25 4.56 3.26 2.27
C LEU A 25 4.90 1.75 2.25
N ALA A 26 4.20 1.00 1.40
CA ALA A 26 4.55 -0.37 1.05
C ALA A 26 5.22 -0.41 -0.33
N VAL A 27 6.43 -0.99 -0.42
CA VAL A 27 7.11 -1.26 -1.69
C VAL A 27 6.98 -2.75 -2.02
N LEU A 28 6.44 -3.06 -3.19
CA LEU A 28 6.30 -4.43 -3.67
C LEU A 28 7.45 -4.70 -4.65
N GLU A 29 8.40 -5.55 -4.21
CA GLU A 29 9.70 -5.73 -4.87
C GLU A 29 9.60 -6.27 -6.29
N GLU A 30 8.64 -7.14 -6.57
CA GLU A 30 8.51 -7.79 -7.89
C GLU A 30 7.34 -7.21 -8.71
N ALA A 31 7.11 -5.89 -8.67
CA ALA A 31 5.98 -5.24 -9.35
C ALA A 31 6.34 -3.92 -10.04
N GLY A 32 5.69 -3.67 -11.17
CA GLY A 32 5.70 -2.42 -11.91
C GLY A 32 4.58 -1.46 -11.49
N HIS A 33 4.04 -0.72 -12.46
CA HIS A 33 3.05 0.33 -12.20
C HIS A 33 1.68 -0.24 -11.79
N LEU A 34 1.30 -1.42 -12.30
CA LEU A 34 -0.02 -2.01 -12.10
C LEU A 34 0.01 -3.01 -10.94
N VAL A 35 0.55 -2.56 -9.78
CA VAL A 35 0.83 -3.39 -8.60
C VAL A 35 -0.37 -4.25 -8.15
N HIS A 36 -1.58 -3.72 -8.24
CA HIS A 36 -2.82 -4.41 -7.87
C HIS A 36 -3.20 -5.55 -8.82
N LEU A 37 -2.74 -5.51 -10.08
CA LEU A 37 -2.91 -6.60 -11.05
C LEU A 37 -1.74 -7.58 -11.03
N GLU A 38 -0.52 -7.07 -10.84
CA GLU A 38 0.71 -7.86 -10.87
C GLU A 38 0.88 -8.70 -9.58
N GLN A 39 0.48 -8.15 -8.42
CA GLN A 39 0.57 -8.82 -7.12
C GLN A 39 -0.68 -8.57 -6.26
N PRO A 40 -1.86 -9.05 -6.69
CA PRO A 40 -3.15 -8.74 -6.05
C PRO A 40 -3.16 -9.09 -4.56
N ALA A 41 -2.73 -10.30 -4.18
CA ALA A 41 -2.75 -10.73 -2.78
C ALA A 41 -1.88 -9.86 -1.86
N ARG A 42 -0.70 -9.41 -2.33
CA ARG A 42 0.18 -8.55 -1.52
C ARG A 42 -0.34 -7.11 -1.46
N PHE A 43 -0.91 -6.62 -2.56
CA PHE A 43 -1.56 -5.33 -2.60
C PHE A 43 -2.75 -5.31 -1.63
N ASP A 44 -3.66 -6.28 -1.72
CA ASP A 44 -4.84 -6.40 -0.86
C ASP A 44 -4.46 -6.49 0.61
N ALA A 45 -3.44 -7.29 0.95
CA ALA A 45 -2.94 -7.39 2.32
C ALA A 45 -2.44 -6.04 2.85
N SER A 46 -1.75 -5.25 2.03
CA SER A 46 -1.25 -3.92 2.41
C SER A 46 -2.41 -2.94 2.64
N VAL A 47 -3.43 -2.96 1.77
CA VAL A 47 -4.62 -2.11 1.90
C VAL A 47 -5.43 -2.48 3.14
N LEU A 48 -5.67 -3.79 3.38
CA LEU A 48 -6.41 -4.25 4.54
C LEU A 48 -5.70 -3.91 5.84
N ALA A 49 -4.37 -4.09 5.91
CA ALA A 49 -3.58 -3.70 7.08
C ALA A 49 -3.71 -2.21 7.38
N PHE A 50 -3.60 -1.36 6.35
CA PHE A 50 -3.81 0.08 6.49
C PHE A 50 -5.22 0.41 7.01
N LEU A 51 -6.26 -0.16 6.41
CA LEU A 51 -7.65 0.10 6.84
C LEU A 51 -7.94 -0.37 8.27
N HIS A 52 -7.28 -1.45 8.72
CA HIS A 52 -7.32 -1.88 10.12
C HIS A 52 -6.60 -0.91 11.04
N ALA A 53 -5.42 -0.43 10.68
CA ALA A 53 -4.66 0.56 11.45
C ALA A 53 -5.43 1.88 11.60
N GLN A 54 -6.18 2.29 10.57
CA GLN A 54 -7.06 3.47 10.60
C GLN A 54 -8.41 3.23 11.29
N GLY A 55 -8.69 2.00 11.76
CA GLY A 55 -9.95 1.66 12.43
C GLY A 55 -11.19 1.69 11.52
N VAL A 56 -10.99 1.77 10.20
CA VAL A 56 -12.07 1.76 9.19
C VAL A 56 -12.71 0.37 9.13
N VAL A 57 -11.88 -0.68 9.15
CA VAL A 57 -12.32 -2.07 9.25
C VAL A 57 -12.11 -2.55 10.68
N ARG A 58 -13.20 -2.81 11.40
CA ARG A 58 -13.14 -3.40 12.75
C ARG A 58 -13.09 -4.92 12.64
N GLY A 59 -12.33 -5.55 13.53
CA GLY A 59 -12.36 -7.01 13.71
C GLY A 59 -13.77 -7.50 14.08
N PRO A 60 -14.04 -8.81 13.97
CA PRO A 60 -15.34 -9.36 14.31
C PRO A 60 -15.74 -8.92 15.73
N ARG A 61 -16.97 -8.41 15.87
CA ARG A 61 -17.56 -8.19 17.19
C ARG A 61 -17.80 -9.58 17.78
N ASN A 62 -17.03 -9.95 18.80
CA ASN A 62 -17.36 -11.12 19.60
C ASN A 62 -18.75 -10.87 20.23
N SER A 63 -19.70 -11.73 19.89
CA SER A 63 -21.02 -11.82 20.52
C SER A 63 -20.93 -12.53 21.86
#